data_AF-A0A1K1RKA4-F1
#
_entry.id   AF-A0A1K1RKA4-F1
#
_cell.length_a   1.000
_cell.length_b   1.000
_cell.length_c   1.000
_cell.angle_alpha   90.00
_cell.angle_beta   90.00
_cell.angle_gamma   90.00
#
_symmetry.space_group_name_H-M   'P 1'
#
loop_
_entity.id
_entity.type
_entity.pdbx_description
1 polymer ?
#
loop_
_entity_poly.entity_id
_entity_poly.type
_entity_poly.pdbx_seq_one_letter_code
_entity_poly.pdbx_strand_id
1 'polypeptide(L)' 'MITEESALKVLQLDGSATAEEIVARYESLKDQYKKIKNETEDLKTLLAYQLKQIELDDVYIYFRRKQMI' A
#
# COMPACT_ATOMS: atom_id res chain seq x y z
N MET A 1 -10.37 3.57 11.42
CA MET A 1 -9.27 4.50 11.75
C MET A 1 -7.97 3.76 11.44
N ILE A 2 -7.11 4.30 10.58
CA ILE A 2 -5.81 3.66 10.30
C ILE A 2 -4.94 3.78 11.55
N THR A 3 -4.47 2.63 12.04
CA THR A 3 -3.47 2.52 13.10
C THR A 3 -2.12 2.11 12.49
N GLU A 4 -1.03 2.39 13.18
CA GLU A 4 0.32 1.98 12.76
C GLU A 4 0.40 0.47 12.49
N GLU A 5 -0.17 -0.35 13.37
CA GLU A 5 -0.21 -1.81 13.20
C GLU A 5 -0.97 -2.24 11.93
N SER A 6 -2.09 -1.58 11.62
CA SER A 6 -2.84 -1.85 10.39
C SER A 6 -2.10 -1.38 9.14
N ALA A 7 -1.38 -0.26 9.24
CA ALA A 7 -0.59 0.30 8.14
C ALA A 7 0.61 -0.59 7.79
N LEU A 8 1.32 -1.08 8.81
CA LEU A 8 2.41 -2.05 8.65
C LEU A 8 1.90 -3.40 8.11
N LYS A 9 0.74 -3.88 8.58
CA LYS A 9 0.09 -5.09 8.03
C LYS A 9 -0.22 -4.98 6.54
N VAL A 10 -0.71 -3.83 6.07
CA VAL A 10 -0.96 -3.59 4.63
C VAL A 10 0.33 -3.67 3.82
N LEU A 11 1.43 -3.14 4.36
CA LEU A 11 2.76 -3.25 3.74
C LEU A 11 3.42 -4.62 3.95
N GLN A 12 2.82 -5.51 4.76
CA GLN A 12 3.42 -6.77 5.18
C GLN A 12 4.78 -6.56 5.85
N LEU A 13 4.88 -5.51 6.65
CA LEU A 13 6.05 -5.12 7.42
C LEU A 13 5.77 -5.34 8.91
N ASP A 14 6.83 -5.58 9.66
CA ASP A 14 6.78 -5.66 11.13
C ASP A 14 6.99 -4.28 11.77
N GLY A 15 6.70 -4.19 13.07
CA GLY A 15 6.81 -2.96 13.89
C GLY A 15 8.19 -2.29 13.93
N SER A 16 9.22 -2.93 13.39
CA SER A 16 10.60 -2.43 13.35
C SER A 16 11.01 -1.87 11.99
N ALA A 17 10.10 -1.78 11.01
CA ALA A 17 10.44 -1.34 9.68
C ALA A 17 10.87 0.13 9.63
N THR A 18 11.94 0.41 8.90
CA THR A 18 12.44 1.78 8.71
C THR A 18 11.63 2.54 7.66
N ALA A 19 11.79 3.86 7.64
CA ALA A 19 11.21 4.74 6.63
C ALA A 19 11.51 4.27 5.19
N GLU A 20 12.76 3.86 4.95
CA GLU A 20 13.23 3.41 3.65
C GLU A 20 12.58 2.08 3.24
N GLU A 21 12.43 1.15 4.20
CA GLU A 21 11.74 -0.12 3.98
C GLU A 21 10.25 0.09 3.69
N ILE A 22 9.61 1.02 4.41
CA ILE A 22 8.20 1.41 4.19
C ILE A 22 8.00 1.94 2.76
N VAL A 23 8.87 2.86 2.32
CA VAL A 23 8.78 3.44 0.97
C VAL A 23 9.06 2.38 -0.10
N ALA A 24 10.13 1.60 0.03
CA ALA A 24 10.48 0.56 -0.93
C ALA A 24 9.35 -0.48 -1.07
N ARG A 25 8.70 -0.83 0.05
CA ARG A 25 7.59 -1.78 0.04
C ARG A 25 6.32 -1.20 -0.57
N TYR A 26 6.02 0.07 -0.28
CA TYR A 26 4.94 0.81 -0.93
C TYR A 26 5.11 0.85 -2.46
N GLU A 27 6.31 1.20 -2.94
CA GLU A 27 6.60 1.25 -4.39
C GLU A 27 6.47 -0.12 -5.05
N SER A 28 7.02 -1.17 -4.41
CA SER A 28 6.90 -2.54 -4.92
C SER A 28 5.45 -3.01 -5.06
N LEU A 29 4.61 -2.76 -4.04
CA LEU A 29 3.18 -3.13 -4.07
C LEU A 29 2.42 -2.32 -5.11
N LYS A 30 2.73 -1.03 -5.25
CA LYS A 30 2.13 -0.15 -6.25
C LYS A 30 2.40 -0.62 -7.68
N ASP A 31 3.64 -1.01 -7.97
CA ASP A 31 4.01 -1.55 -9.28
C ASP A 31 3.36 -2.90 -9.56
N GLN A 32 3.25 -3.77 -8.55
CA GLN A 32 2.50 -5.02 -8.69
C GLN A 32 1.04 -4.77 -9.04
N TYR A 33 0.36 -3.86 -8.32
CA TYR A 33 -1.03 -3.51 -8.62
C TYR A 33 -1.20 -2.88 -10.00
N LYS A 34 -0.25 -2.05 -10.44
CA LYS A 34 -0.26 -1.46 -11.78
C LYS A 34 -0.12 -2.53 -12.87
N LYS A 35 0.74 -3.53 -12.65
CA LYS A 35 0.91 -4.64 -13.58
C LYS A 35 -0.40 -5.43 -13.72
N ILE A 36 -1.04 -5.78 -12.61
CA ILE A 36 -2.26 -6.60 -12.69
C ILE A 36 -3.43 -5.82 -13.29
N LYS A 37 -3.54 -4.51 -13.02
CA LYS A 37 -4.50 -3.62 -13.69
C LYS A 37 -4.34 -3.64 -15.22
N ASN A 38 -3.11 -3.70 -15.72
CA ASN A 38 -2.85 -3.71 -17.16
C ASN A 38 -3.08 -5.08 -17.80
N GLU A 39 -2.98 -6.16 -17.03
CA GLU A 39 -3.14 -7.55 -17.51
C GLU A 39 -4.57 -8.07 -17.37
N THR A 40 -5.44 -7.39 -16.62
CA THR A 40 -6.82 -7.77 -16.36
C THR A 40 -7.82 -6.93 -17.14
N GLU A 41 -8.74 -7.60 -17.84
CA GLU A 41 -9.92 -6.97 -18.46
C GLU A 41 -11.20 -7.15 -17.61
N ASP A 42 -11.16 -7.98 -16.57
CA ASP A 42 -12.30 -8.23 -15.69
C ASP A 42 -12.57 -7.04 -14.75
N LEU A 43 -13.76 -6.43 -14.90
CA LEU A 43 -14.21 -5.27 -14.13
C LEU A 43 -14.24 -5.51 -12.62
N LYS A 44 -14.60 -6.71 -12.17
CA LYS A 44 -14.66 -7.03 -10.73
C LYS A 44 -13.26 -7.05 -10.12
N THR A 45 -12.33 -7.64 -10.85
CA THR A 45 -10.92 -7.69 -10.51
C THR A 45 -10.29 -6.29 -10.54
N LEU A 46 -10.61 -5.46 -11.53
CA LEU A 46 -10.19 -4.04 -11.57
C LEU A 46 -10.70 -3.24 -10.37
N LEU A 47 -11.97 -3.42 -9.99
CA LEU A 47 -12.56 -2.74 -8.83
C LEU A 47 -11.86 -3.15 -7.54
N ALA A 48 -11.58 -4.45 -7.35
CA ALA A 48 -10.83 -4.94 -6.21
C ALA A 48 -9.42 -4.32 -6.14
N TYR A 49 -8.75 -4.15 -7.30
CA TYR A 49 -7.46 -3.45 -7.36
C TYR A 49 -7.55 -1.98 -7.00
N GLN A 50 -8.56 -1.27 -7.49
CA GLN A 50 -8.76 0.14 -7.15
C GLN A 50 -8.94 0.33 -5.64
N LEU A 51 -9.73 -0.54 -5.00
CA LEU A 51 -9.89 -0.51 -3.54
C LEU A 51 -8.55 -0.76 -2.81
N LYS A 52 -7.74 -1.69 -3.30
CA LYS A 52 -6.41 -1.97 -2.73
C LYS A 52 -5.42 -0.83 -2.93
N GLN A 53 -5.49 -0.10 -4.05
CA GLN A 53 -4.67 1.10 -4.27
C GLN A 53 -5.06 2.23 -3.30
N ILE A 54 -6.36 2.44 -3.08
CA ILE A 54 -6.84 3.45 -2.12
C ILE A 54 -6.34 3.13 -0.71
N GLU A 55 -6.46 1.87 -0.29
CA GLU A 55 -5.96 1.41 1.02
C GLU A 55 -4.43 1.63 1.16
N LEU A 56 -3.66 1.37 0.09
CA LEU A 56 -2.21 1.57 0.07
C LEU A 56 -1.83 3.07 0.15
N ASP A 57 -2.54 3.93 -0.58
CA ASP A 57 -2.30 5.37 -0.57
C ASP A 57 -2.69 6.00 0.78
N ASP A 58 -3.77 5.53 1.41
CA ASP A 58 -4.15 5.98 2.76
C ASP A 58 -3.08 5.62 3.81
N VAL A 59 -2.46 4.44 3.68
CA VAL A 59 -1.33 4.01 4.51
C VAL A 59 -0.11 4.90 4.31
N TYR A 60 0.21 5.25 3.06
CA TYR A 60 1.29 6.18 2.76
C TYR A 60 1.04 7.56 3.38
N ILE A 61 -0.19 8.09 3.25
CA ILE A 61 -0.60 9.36 3.86
C ILE A 61 -0.48 9.29 5.39
N TYR A 62 -0.84 8.17 6.00
CA TYR A 62 -0.69 7.97 7.45
C TYR A 62 0.77 8.10 7.90
N PHE A 63 1.69 7.36 7.28
CA PHE A 63 3.12 7.42 7.64
C PHE A 63 3.71 8.81 7.40
N ARG A 64 3.33 9.46 6.30
CA ARG A 64 3.73 10.84 6.00
C ARG A 64 3.24 11.84 7.05
N ARG A 65 1.99 11.71 7.52
CA ARG A 65 1.42 12.55 8.60
C ARG A 65 2.12 12.34 9.94
N LYS A 66 2.69 11.14 10.15
CA LYS A 66 3.47 10.79 11.35
C LYS A 66 4.95 11.16 11.25
N GLN A 67 5.39 11.76 10.14
CA GLN A 67 6.81 12.06 9.86
C GLN A 67 7.70 10.82 9.93
N MET A 68 7.14 9.65 9.62
CA MET A 68 7.89 8.39 9.55
C MET A 68 8.50 8.16 8.17
N ILE A 69 8.08 8.93 7.17
CA ILE A 69 8.59 9.01 5.79
C ILE A 69 8.46 10.44 5.26
#